data_AF-A0A7G1KR28-F1
#
_entry.id   AF-A0A7G1KR28-F1
#
_cell.length_a   1.000
_cell.length_b   1.000
_cell.length_c   1.000
_cell.angle_alpha   90.00
_cell.angle_beta   90.00
_cell.angle_gamma   90.00
#
_symmetry.space_group_name_H-M   'P 1'
#
loop_
_entity.id
_entity.type
_entity.pdbx_description
1 polymer ?
#
loop_
_entity_poly.entity_id
_entity_poly.type
_entity_poly.pdbx_seq_one_letter_code
_entity_poly.pdbx_strand_id
1 'polypeptide(L)'
;MPSTTTTTGSDEDKVTPEAAQQLCDMIAPEIDNWRDQGSVVGKVSFNGTVQNWAARNDGLNDEVIRDKSIVDDVTTRTCPDVRDRAMKALEVSDLASALAGFGG
;
A
#
# COMPACT_ATOMS: atom_id res chain seq x y z
N MET A 1 -12.43 -16.58 -26.74
CA MET A 1 -11.55 -17.41 -25.91
C MET A 1 -11.59 -16.82 -24.51
N PRO A 2 -11.93 -17.55 -23.45
CA PRO A 2 -11.72 -17.06 -22.09
C PRO A 2 -10.22 -17.16 -21.80
N SER A 3 -9.55 -16.03 -21.61
CA SER A 3 -8.20 -16.02 -21.06
C SER A 3 -8.28 -16.35 -19.58
N THR A 4 -7.98 -17.59 -19.24
CA THR A 4 -7.56 -18.00 -17.91
C THR A 4 -6.19 -17.38 -17.64
N THR A 5 -6.17 -16.24 -16.96
CA THR A 5 -4.92 -15.73 -16.37
C THR A 5 -4.83 -16.27 -14.95
N THR A 6 -4.04 -17.33 -14.83
CA THR A 6 -3.22 -17.77 -13.69
C THR A 6 -3.66 -17.28 -12.31
N THR A 7 -4.20 -18.22 -11.53
CA THR A 7 -4.12 -18.26 -10.07
C THR A 7 -2.68 -18.02 -9.60
N THR A 8 -2.41 -16.86 -9.00
CA THR A 8 -1.39 -16.72 -7.97
C THR A 8 -2.13 -16.66 -6.65
N GLY A 9 -2.49 -17.83 -6.13
CA GLY A 9 -2.99 -17.93 -4.77
C GLY A 9 -1.81 -17.87 -3.82
N SER A 10 -1.50 -16.69 -3.31
CA SER A 10 -0.52 -16.44 -2.24
C SER A 10 -0.76 -15.02 -1.74
N ASP A 11 -1.52 -14.89 -0.64
CA ASP A 11 -1.78 -13.67 0.15
C ASP A 11 -2.51 -12.47 -0.51
N GLU A 12 -2.41 -12.29 -1.84
CA GLU A 12 -3.22 -11.35 -2.62
C GLU A 12 -4.72 -11.68 -2.62
N ASP A 13 -5.10 -12.96 -2.45
CA ASP A 13 -6.50 -13.40 -2.35
C ASP A 13 -7.20 -12.85 -1.09
N LYS A 14 -6.44 -12.41 -0.08
CA LYS A 14 -7.03 -11.82 1.14
C LYS A 14 -7.33 -10.34 1.00
N VAL A 15 -6.70 -9.66 0.04
CA VAL A 15 -7.00 -8.25 -0.23
C VAL A 15 -8.12 -8.17 -1.26
N THR A 16 -9.32 -7.83 -0.80
CA THR A 16 -10.45 -7.63 -1.71
C THR A 16 -10.20 -6.42 -2.63
N PRO A 17 -10.85 -6.35 -3.81
CA PRO A 17 -10.76 -5.18 -4.68
C PRO A 17 -11.21 -3.88 -3.98
N GLU A 18 -12.18 -3.98 -3.07
CA GLU A 18 -12.64 -2.86 -2.25
C GLU A 18 -11.56 -2.39 -1.28
N ALA A 19 -10.88 -3.32 -0.60
CA ALA A 19 -9.74 -3.01 0.25
C ALA A 19 -8.63 -2.34 -0.55
N ALA A 20 -8.32 -2.86 -1.73
CA ALA A 20 -7.32 -2.31 -2.62
C ALA A 20 -7.60 -0.86 -3.01
N GLN A 21 -8.83 -0.58 -3.41
CA GLN A 21 -9.25 0.77 -3.77
C GLN A 21 -9.25 1.71 -2.57
N GLN A 22 -9.68 1.23 -1.40
CA GLN A 22 -9.64 2.02 -0.16
C GLN A 22 -8.22 2.46 0.19
N LEU A 23 -7.21 1.61 0.02
CA LEU A 23 -5.81 1.98 0.25
C LEU A 23 -5.40 3.16 -0.65
N CYS A 24 -5.73 3.08 -1.93
CA CYS A 24 -5.46 4.14 -2.91
C CYS A 24 -6.17 5.45 -2.52
N ASP A 25 -7.43 5.37 -2.11
CA ASP A 25 -8.22 6.54 -1.69
C ASP A 25 -7.68 7.17 -0.40
N MET A 26 -7.06 6.39 0.49
CA MET A 26 -6.40 6.90 1.70
C MET A 26 -5.03 7.52 1.40
N ILE A 27 -4.26 6.95 0.46
CA ILE A 27 -2.93 7.46 0.06
C ILE A 27 -3.05 8.74 -0.76
N ALA A 28 -3.95 8.78 -1.74
CA ALA A 28 -4.04 9.86 -2.72
C ALA A 28 -4.06 11.29 -2.12
N PRO A 29 -4.91 11.61 -1.12
CA PRO A 29 -4.94 12.95 -0.53
C PRO A 29 -3.71 13.26 0.34
N GLU A 30 -3.01 12.23 0.82
CA GLU A 30 -1.85 12.39 1.71
C GLU A 30 -0.55 12.68 0.95
N ILE A 31 -0.48 12.34 -0.34
CA ILE A 31 0.74 12.53 -1.16
C ILE A 31 1.17 14.01 -1.17
N ASP A 32 0.24 14.95 -1.37
CA ASP A 32 0.57 16.37 -1.38
C ASP A 32 1.10 16.82 -0.01
N ASN A 33 0.49 16.34 1.08
CA ASN A 33 0.98 16.56 2.44
C ASN A 33 2.42 16.02 2.64
N TRP A 34 2.72 14.82 2.12
CA TRP A 34 4.07 14.24 2.25
C TRP A 34 5.11 15.02 1.46
N ARG A 35 4.74 15.56 0.30
CA ARG A 35 5.63 16.42 -0.49
C ARG A 35 5.95 17.73 0.24
N ASP A 36 4.96 18.31 0.91
CA ASP A 36 5.14 19.56 1.66
C ASP A 36 5.89 19.35 2.99
N GLN A 37 5.62 18.26 3.70
CA GLN A 37 6.23 17.95 5.00
C GLN A 37 7.59 17.24 4.90
N GLY A 38 7.89 16.65 3.74
CA GLY A 38 9.12 15.92 3.47
C GLY A 38 9.01 14.40 3.70
N SER A 39 9.95 13.67 3.09
CA SER A 39 9.92 12.21 2.99
C SER A 39 9.98 11.48 4.34
N VAL A 40 10.63 12.04 5.36
CA VAL A 40 10.69 11.45 6.70
C VAL A 40 9.31 11.42 7.34
N VAL A 41 8.59 12.54 7.32
CA VAL A 41 7.23 12.63 7.88
C VAL A 41 6.26 11.82 7.03
N GLY A 42 6.41 11.88 5.70
CA GLY A 42 5.62 11.09 4.78
C GLY A 42 5.70 9.59 5.05
N LYS A 43 6.89 9.04 5.33
CA LYS A 43 7.06 7.61 5.64
C LYS A 43 6.31 7.21 6.90
N VAL A 44 6.35 8.04 7.94
CA VAL A 44 5.62 7.80 9.20
C VAL A 44 4.11 7.84 8.96
N SER A 45 3.63 8.87 8.26
CA SER A 45 2.21 9.00 7.90
C SER A 45 1.74 7.84 7.03
N PHE A 46 2.52 7.45 6.02
CA PHE A 46 2.23 6.31 5.17
C PHE A 46 2.15 5.00 5.96
N ASN A 47 3.08 4.76 6.88
CA ASN A 47 3.05 3.60 7.76
C ASN A 47 1.76 3.55 8.59
N GLY A 48 1.35 4.69 9.17
CA GLY A 48 0.08 4.82 9.88
C GLY A 48 -1.15 4.57 8.99
N THR A 49 -1.13 5.09 7.75
CA THR A 49 -2.19 4.88 6.76
C THR A 49 -2.36 3.40 6.41
N VAL A 50 -1.25 2.69 6.16
CA VAL A 50 -1.29 1.25 5.88
C VAL A 50 -1.74 0.45 7.10
N GLN A 51 -1.32 0.79 8.32
CA GLN A 51 -1.77 0.11 9.54
C GLN A 51 -3.29 0.28 9.72
N ASN A 52 -3.77 1.50 9.48
CA ASN A 52 -5.19 1.82 9.58
C ASN A 52 -6.01 1.10 8.50
N TRP A 53 -5.53 1.09 7.27
CA TRP A 53 -6.12 0.34 6.17
C TRP A 53 -6.19 -1.16 6.50
N ALA A 54 -5.08 -1.76 6.92
CA ALA A 54 -5.01 -3.17 7.23
C ALA A 54 -5.90 -3.55 8.43
N ALA A 55 -6.02 -2.67 9.43
CA ALA A 55 -6.92 -2.87 10.56
C ALA A 55 -8.41 -2.85 10.17
N ARG A 56 -8.77 -2.08 9.14
CA ARG A 56 -10.15 -1.95 8.64
C ARG A 56 -10.59 -3.10 7.75
N ASN A 57 -9.64 -3.76 7.09
CA ASN A 57 -9.90 -4.81 6.11
C ASN A 57 -9.57 -6.17 6.75
N ASP A 58 -10.44 -6.65 7.63
CA ASP A 58 -10.33 -7.96 8.30
C ASP A 58 -9.03 -8.22 9.10
N GLY A 59 -8.30 -7.16 9.46
CA GLY A 59 -7.07 -7.31 10.22
C GLY A 59 -5.91 -7.85 9.38
N LEU A 60 -5.80 -7.43 8.11
CA LEU A 60 -4.65 -7.70 7.23
C LEU A 60 -3.28 -7.23 7.78
N ASN A 61 -3.21 -6.66 8.99
CA ASN A 61 -1.95 -6.20 9.59
C ASN A 61 -0.94 -7.34 9.67
N ASP A 62 -1.35 -8.52 10.12
CA ASP A 62 -0.47 -9.69 10.17
C ASP A 62 0.06 -10.08 8.78
N GLU A 63 -0.76 -9.91 7.76
CA GLU A 63 -0.40 -10.22 6.37
C GLU A 63 0.60 -9.20 5.83
N VAL A 64 0.37 -7.90 6.05
CA VAL A 64 1.32 -6.84 5.68
C VAL A 64 2.64 -6.93 6.46
N ILE A 65 2.59 -7.38 7.72
CA ILE A 65 3.80 -7.63 8.52
C ILE A 65 4.60 -8.80 7.92
N ARG A 66 3.92 -9.87 7.51
CA ARG A 66 4.54 -11.05 6.86
C ARG A 66 5.10 -10.70 5.49
N ASP A 67 4.32 -9.98 4.69
CA ASP A 67 4.69 -9.54 3.36
C ASP A 67 4.22 -8.11 3.07
N LYS A 68 5.20 -7.19 3.11
CA LYS A 68 4.97 -5.76 2.83
C LYS A 68 4.78 -5.50 1.33
N SER A 69 5.15 -6.45 0.48
CA SER A 69 5.03 -6.35 -0.98
C SER A 69 3.58 -6.26 -1.40
N ILE A 70 2.66 -6.80 -0.60
CA ILE A 70 1.20 -6.72 -0.82
C ILE A 70 0.74 -5.28 -1.06
N VAL A 71 1.27 -4.31 -0.31
CA VAL A 71 0.91 -2.90 -0.47
C VAL A 71 1.36 -2.36 -1.83
N ASP A 72 2.54 -2.78 -2.29
CA ASP A 72 3.07 -2.41 -3.59
C ASP A 72 2.30 -3.08 -4.74
N ASP A 73 1.97 -4.37 -4.62
CA ASP A 73 1.23 -5.13 -5.62
C ASP A 73 -0.21 -4.62 -5.77
N VAL A 74 -0.88 -4.41 -4.63
CA VAL A 74 -2.26 -3.89 -4.57
C VAL A 74 -2.34 -2.51 -5.22
N THR A 75 -1.41 -1.61 -4.89
CA THR A 75 -1.39 -0.26 -5.46
C THR A 75 -0.93 -0.27 -6.92
N THR A 76 -0.02 -1.15 -7.32
CA THR A 76 0.40 -1.32 -8.72
C THR A 76 -0.77 -1.76 -9.61
N ARG A 77 -1.58 -2.71 -9.13
CA ARG A 77 -2.74 -3.22 -9.87
C ARG A 77 -3.92 -2.26 -9.90
N THR A 78 -4.14 -1.53 -8.81
CA THR A 78 -5.37 -0.73 -8.62
C THR A 78 -5.18 0.74 -8.96
N CYS A 79 -4.05 1.33 -8.57
CA CYS A 79 -3.78 2.76 -8.69
C CYS A 79 -2.29 3.05 -8.98
N PRO A 80 -1.75 2.61 -10.14
CA PRO A 80 -0.33 2.76 -10.46
C PRO A 80 0.14 4.23 -10.44
N ASP A 81 -0.72 5.17 -10.82
CA ASP A 81 -0.42 6.61 -10.75
C ASP A 81 -0.26 7.13 -9.32
N VAL A 82 -1.07 6.63 -8.38
CA VAL A 82 -1.01 7.00 -6.96
C VAL A 82 0.25 6.41 -6.35
N ARG A 83 0.56 5.14 -6.68
CA ARG A 83 1.80 4.47 -6.28
C ARG A 83 3.04 5.26 -6.70
N ASP A 84 3.16 5.63 -7.97
CA ASP A 84 4.33 6.34 -8.48
C ASP A 84 4.52 7.70 -7.80
N ARG A 85 3.42 8.44 -7.59
CA ARG A 85 3.45 9.71 -6.86
C ARG A 85 3.83 9.54 -5.40
N ALA A 86 3.31 8.51 -4.72
CA ALA A 86 3.67 8.17 -3.35
C ALA A 86 5.16 7.81 -3.25
N MET A 87 5.69 6.95 -4.11
CA MET A 87 7.12 6.59 -4.13
C MET A 87 8.02 7.81 -4.28
N LYS A 88 7.64 8.75 -5.16
CA LYS A 88 8.35 10.02 -5.34
C LYS A 88 8.28 10.93 -4.11
N ALA A 89 7.10 11.07 -3.50
CA ALA A 89 6.92 11.89 -2.30
C ALA A 89 7.68 11.32 -1.08
N LEU A 90 7.75 10.00 -0.99
CA LEU A 90 8.42 9.27 0.08
C LEU A 90 9.91 9.06 -0.20
N GLU A 91 10.40 9.37 -1.42
CA GLU A 91 11.77 9.11 -1.85
C GLU A 91 12.20 7.65 -1.59
N VAL A 92 11.39 6.71 -2.05
CA VAL A 92 11.63 5.26 -1.93
C VAL A 92 11.54 4.57 -3.29
N SER A 93 12.22 3.42 -3.41
CA SER A 93 12.18 2.58 -4.61
C SER A 93 10.88 1.78 -4.73
N ASP A 94 10.26 1.46 -3.60
CA ASP A 94 9.04 0.66 -3.46
C ASP A 94 8.31 1.07 -2.17
N LEU A 95 6.99 0.91 -2.15
CA LEU A 95 6.19 1.31 -0.99
C LEU A 95 6.48 0.42 0.23
N ALA A 96 6.83 -0.84 0.02
CA ALA A 96 7.21 -1.77 1.08
C ALA A 96 8.40 -1.26 1.91
N SER A 97 9.37 -0.61 1.28
CA SER A 97 10.53 0.02 1.93
C SER A 97 10.14 1.20 2.82
N ALA A 98 9.05 1.91 2.51
CA ALA A 98 8.51 2.95 3.38
C ALA A 98 7.85 2.39 4.65
N LEU A 99 7.48 1.10 4.65
CA LEU A 99 6.92 0.38 5.79
C LEU A 99 8.00 -0.23 6.71
N ALA A 100 9.24 0.29 6.66
CA ALA A 100 10.27 -0.07 7.63
C ALA A 100 9.77 0.19 9.07
N GLY A 101 9.75 -0.84 9.91
CA GLY A 101 9.20 -0.76 11.29
C GLY A 101 7.68 -0.96 11.43
N PHE A 102 6.95 -1.31 10.37
CA PHE A 102 5.53 -1.70 10.46
C PHE A 102 5.35 -2.91 11.40
N GLY A 103 4.56 -2.76 12.46
CA GLY A 103 4.29 -3.79 13.48
C GLY A 103 5.30 -3.87 14.64
N GLY A 104 6.22 -2.90 14.77
CA GLY A 104 7.21 -2.81 15.85
C GLY A 104 6.79 -1.95 17.03
#